data_AF-A0A975BCG3-F1
#
_entry.id   AF-A0A975BCG3-F1
#
_cell.length_a   1.000
_cell.length_b   1.000
_cell.length_c   1.000
_cell.angle_alpha   90.00
_cell.angle_beta   90.00
_cell.angle_gamma   90.00
#
_symmetry.space_group_name_H-M   'P 1'
#
loop_
_entity.id
_entity.type
_entity.pdbx_description
1 polymer ?
#
loop_
_entity_poly.entity_id
_entity_poly.type
_entity_poly.pdbx_seq_one_letter_code
_entity_poly.pdbx_strand_id
1 'polypeptide(L)'
;MEKGKDYEKLKPAISIWILDKNLFQDVDSCHLPFSVYNPENKIILTDHLSIHVIQVPKWKHKGKIDNEKDRWIYLFKEGRNTDPENPPEILNTKEMRQVMQVLKDFSENQRNYLLYQSRREAIIKENTIIKRYEEKAEELKKALKEKKKAFKDREDALKEKEDALKEKKKADEKIKSLMMLLKEKGIEISDER
;
A
#
# COMPACT_ATOMS: atom_id res chain seq x y z
N MET A 1 19.76 -36.32 -15.77
CA MET A 1 20.22 -37.70 -15.79
C MET A 1 20.64 -38.02 -17.22
N GLU A 2 21.85 -38.55 -17.42
CA GLU A 2 22.29 -39.01 -18.75
C GLU A 2 21.55 -40.30 -19.12
N LYS A 3 21.10 -40.41 -20.38
CA LYS A 3 20.38 -41.58 -20.87
C LYS A 3 21.28 -42.83 -20.81
N GLY A 4 20.79 -43.90 -20.18
CA GLY A 4 21.43 -45.23 -20.22
C GLY A 4 21.90 -45.84 -18.89
N LYS A 5 21.57 -45.25 -17.73
CA LYS A 5 21.86 -45.89 -16.42
C LYS A 5 20.70 -46.81 -15.98
N ASP A 6 21.05 -47.94 -15.36
CA ASP A 6 20.13 -48.92 -14.79
C ASP A 6 19.07 -48.29 -13.88
N TYR A 7 17.81 -48.69 -14.07
CA TYR A 7 16.67 -48.23 -13.26
C TYR A 7 16.78 -48.65 -11.79
N GLU A 8 17.62 -49.64 -11.45
CA GLU A 8 17.89 -50.06 -10.06
C GLU A 8 18.63 -49.01 -9.22
N LYS A 9 19.11 -47.91 -9.82
CA LYS A 9 19.83 -46.82 -9.13
C LYS A 9 18.97 -45.57 -8.90
N LEU A 10 17.65 -45.69 -8.99
CA LEU A 10 16.74 -44.58 -8.73
C LEU A 10 16.75 -44.19 -7.25
N LYS A 11 17.12 -42.93 -6.99
CA LYS A 11 16.99 -42.35 -5.64
C LYS A 11 15.50 -42.20 -5.30
N PRO A 12 15.09 -42.44 -4.04
CA PRO A 12 13.71 -42.27 -3.63
C PRO A 12 13.23 -40.82 -3.85
N ALA A 13 11.99 -40.68 -4.30
CA ALA A 13 11.28 -39.41 -4.37
C ALA A 13 10.64 -39.13 -3.00
N ILE A 14 11.15 -38.10 -2.32
CA ILE A 14 10.71 -37.72 -0.97
C ILE A 14 10.07 -36.34 -1.03
N SER A 15 8.80 -36.24 -0.63
CA SER A 15 8.13 -34.97 -0.38
C SER A 15 8.15 -34.68 1.12
N ILE A 16 8.58 -33.49 1.54
CA ILE A 16 8.60 -33.08 2.96
C ILE A 16 7.69 -31.87 3.12
N TRP A 17 6.65 -32.01 3.94
CA TRP A 17 5.67 -30.97 4.22
C TRP A 17 5.88 -30.50 5.66
N ILE A 18 6.28 -29.24 5.81
CA ILE A 18 6.52 -28.63 7.12
C ILE A 18 5.35 -27.68 7.40
N LEU A 19 4.62 -27.96 8.49
CA LEU A 19 3.36 -27.28 8.81
C LEU A 19 3.47 -26.54 10.15
N ASP A 20 3.01 -25.30 10.15
CA ASP A 20 2.83 -24.46 11.34
C ASP A 20 1.50 -24.74 12.07
N LYS A 21 0.67 -25.65 11.52
CA LYS A 21 -0.63 -26.09 12.07
C LYS A 21 -0.74 -27.61 12.04
N ASN A 22 -1.68 -28.13 12.82
CA ASN A 22 -1.95 -29.56 12.88
C ASN A 22 -2.94 -29.95 11.77
N LEU A 23 -2.47 -30.73 10.80
CA LEU A 23 -3.31 -31.32 9.76
C LEU A 23 -4.10 -32.53 10.31
N PHE A 24 -3.44 -33.36 11.11
CA PHE A 24 -4.03 -34.54 11.75
C PHE A 24 -4.21 -34.28 13.24
N GLN A 25 -5.41 -33.83 13.62
CA GLN A 25 -5.70 -33.40 14.99
C GLN A 25 -5.59 -34.56 15.99
N ASP A 26 -6.07 -35.74 15.62
CA ASP A 26 -6.12 -36.93 16.50
C ASP A 26 -4.77 -37.66 16.65
N VAL A 27 -3.73 -37.24 15.91
CA VAL A 27 -2.44 -37.93 15.87
C VAL A 27 -1.35 -37.12 16.57
N ASP A 28 -0.92 -37.51 17.76
CA ASP A 28 0.03 -36.75 18.58
C ASP A 28 1.46 -36.64 18.00
N SER A 29 1.82 -37.46 17.02
CA SER A 29 3.15 -37.46 16.43
C SER A 29 3.46 -36.19 15.65
N CYS A 30 4.63 -35.59 15.92
CA CYS A 30 5.16 -34.47 15.14
C CYS A 30 5.54 -34.87 13.71
N HIS A 31 6.07 -36.08 13.50
CA HIS A 31 6.55 -36.53 12.20
C HIS A 31 5.78 -37.77 11.75
N LEU A 32 5.16 -37.67 10.58
CA LEU A 32 4.32 -38.70 9.97
C LEU A 32 4.85 -39.06 8.57
N PRO A 33 5.56 -40.19 8.42
CA PRO A 33 5.91 -40.72 7.12
C PRO A 33 4.71 -41.48 6.53
N PHE A 34 4.32 -41.13 5.31
CA PHE A 34 3.32 -41.81 4.51
C PHE A 34 4.00 -42.54 3.34
N SER A 35 3.56 -43.76 3.09
CA SER A 35 4.00 -44.62 2.00
C SER A 35 2.80 -45.11 1.19
N VAL A 36 3.06 -45.59 -0.02
CA VAL A 36 2.00 -46.20 -0.87
C VAL A 36 1.69 -47.59 -0.34
N TYR A 37 0.50 -47.76 0.21
CA TYR A 37 0.11 -48.95 0.98
C TYR A 37 -1.22 -49.52 0.45
N ASN A 38 -1.28 -50.85 0.29
CA ASN A 38 -2.49 -51.60 0.00
C ASN A 38 -3.12 -52.07 1.34
N PRO A 39 -4.30 -51.54 1.73
CA PRO A 39 -4.90 -51.89 3.02
C PRO A 39 -5.39 -53.32 3.15
N GLU A 40 -5.92 -53.90 2.08
CA GLU A 40 -6.53 -55.24 2.07
C GLU A 40 -5.47 -56.31 2.32
N ASN A 41 -4.36 -56.23 1.59
CA ASN A 41 -3.28 -57.23 1.65
C ASN A 41 -2.15 -56.85 2.61
N LYS A 42 -2.18 -55.64 3.18
CA LYS A 42 -1.16 -55.07 4.07
C LYS A 42 0.25 -55.00 3.45
N ILE A 43 0.32 -54.65 2.17
CA ILE A 43 1.58 -54.59 1.40
C ILE A 43 1.94 -53.13 1.10
N ILE A 44 3.21 -52.77 1.27
CA ILE A 44 3.76 -51.50 0.81
C ILE A 44 4.24 -51.68 -0.64
N LEU A 45 3.77 -50.82 -1.55
CA LEU A 45 4.09 -50.93 -2.97
C LEU A 45 5.57 -50.63 -3.25
N THR A 46 6.12 -49.60 -2.59
CA THR A 46 7.50 -49.16 -2.80
C THR A 46 8.00 -48.32 -1.62
N ASP A 47 9.30 -48.36 -1.38
CA ASP A 47 10.05 -47.45 -0.52
C ASP A 47 10.69 -46.29 -1.30
N HIS A 48 10.57 -46.28 -2.64
CA HIS A 48 11.08 -45.22 -3.51
C HIS A 48 10.19 -43.98 -3.56
N LEU A 49 9.04 -43.95 -2.88
CA LEU A 49 8.16 -42.80 -2.79
C LEU A 49 7.63 -42.64 -1.38
N SER A 50 7.86 -41.48 -0.78
CA SER A 50 7.32 -41.14 0.54
C SER A 50 6.93 -39.67 0.67
N ILE A 51 5.94 -39.41 1.54
CA ILE A 51 5.55 -38.08 1.96
C ILE A 51 5.76 -37.97 3.46
N HIS A 52 6.58 -37.03 3.90
CA HIS A 52 6.88 -36.79 5.30
C HIS A 52 6.18 -35.52 5.75
N VAL A 53 5.14 -35.66 6.58
CA VAL A 53 4.45 -34.52 7.17
C VAL A 53 5.05 -34.22 8.55
N ILE A 54 5.51 -32.99 8.74
CA ILE A 54 6.08 -32.48 9.98
C ILE A 54 5.15 -31.41 10.54
N GLN A 55 4.40 -31.77 11.58
CA GLN A 55 3.48 -30.88 12.31
C GLN A 55 4.23 -30.21 13.47
N VAL A 56 4.90 -29.09 13.18
CA VAL A 56 5.79 -28.40 14.12
C VAL A 56 5.12 -28.08 15.47
N PRO A 57 3.83 -27.68 15.55
CA PRO A 57 3.18 -27.42 16.85
C PRO A 57 3.10 -28.64 17.77
N LYS A 58 3.04 -29.86 17.22
CA LYS A 58 3.00 -31.10 18.00
C LYS A 58 4.36 -31.49 18.56
N TRP A 59 5.44 -30.85 18.10
CA TRP A 59 6.76 -31.08 18.65
C TRP A 59 6.85 -30.55 20.09
N LYS A 60 7.06 -31.47 21.03
CA LYS A 60 7.27 -31.18 22.46
C LYS A 60 8.69 -31.60 22.83
N HIS A 61 9.49 -30.63 23.21
CA HIS A 61 10.82 -30.88 23.74
C HIS A 61 10.71 -31.48 25.14
N LYS A 62 11.28 -32.66 25.38
CA LYS A 62 11.21 -33.38 26.67
C LYS A 62 12.58 -33.79 27.25
N GLY A 63 13.69 -33.33 26.67
CA GLY A 63 15.04 -33.80 27.05
C GLY A 63 16.13 -33.06 26.30
N LYS A 64 17.28 -33.67 26.03
CA LYS A 64 18.36 -33.04 25.24
C LYS A 64 18.10 -33.22 23.73
N ILE A 65 18.37 -32.20 22.91
CA ILE A 65 18.35 -32.33 21.44
C ILE A 65 19.70 -32.85 20.95
N ASP A 66 19.78 -34.15 20.70
CA ASP A 66 21.01 -34.78 20.23
C ASP A 66 20.97 -35.18 18.75
N ASN A 67 19.77 -35.29 18.14
CA ASN A 67 19.61 -35.66 16.74
C ASN A 67 19.32 -34.45 15.82
N GLU A 68 19.73 -34.59 14.56
CA GLU A 68 19.65 -33.50 13.59
C GLU A 68 18.21 -33.14 13.21
N LYS A 69 17.31 -34.12 13.15
CA LYS A 69 15.90 -33.90 12.85
C LYS A 69 15.25 -32.95 13.86
N ASP A 70 15.47 -33.19 15.15
CA ASP A 70 14.95 -32.35 16.22
C ASP A 70 15.62 -30.97 16.24
N ARG A 71 16.90 -30.83 15.82
CA ARG A 71 17.52 -29.51 15.63
C ARG A 71 16.85 -28.71 14.54
N TRP A 72 16.55 -29.34 13.40
CA TRP A 72 15.80 -28.70 12.32
C TRP A 72 14.40 -28.29 12.77
N ILE A 73 13.68 -29.16 13.49
CA ILE A 73 12.34 -28.83 14.01
C ILE A 73 12.42 -27.69 15.04
N TYR A 74 13.42 -27.70 15.93
CA TYR A 74 13.68 -26.60 16.86
C TYR A 74 13.95 -25.30 16.11
N LEU A 75 14.78 -25.30 15.06
CA LEU A 75 15.01 -24.14 14.23
C LEU A 75 13.72 -23.65 13.55
N PHE A 76 12.89 -24.53 12.99
CA PHE A 76 11.62 -24.11 12.37
C PHE A 76 10.65 -23.50 13.39
N LYS A 77 10.72 -23.90 14.65
CA LYS A 77 9.84 -23.42 15.72
C LYS A 77 10.34 -22.12 16.37
N GLU A 78 11.63 -22.08 16.73
CA GLU A 78 12.24 -21.01 17.54
C GLU A 78 13.17 -20.10 16.73
N GLY A 79 13.45 -20.43 15.46
CA GLY A 79 14.42 -19.72 14.61
C GLY A 79 14.09 -18.24 14.40
N ARG A 80 12.81 -17.85 14.47
CA ARG A 80 12.41 -16.44 14.42
C ARG A 80 13.00 -15.61 15.58
N ASN A 81 13.14 -16.23 16.76
CA ASN A 81 13.64 -15.58 17.97
C ASN A 81 15.12 -15.86 18.20
N THR A 82 15.76 -16.62 17.31
CA THR A 82 17.16 -16.98 17.42
C THR A 82 18.03 -15.88 16.84
N ASP A 83 19.02 -15.43 17.60
CA ASP A 83 20.07 -14.54 17.09
C ASP A 83 21.04 -15.35 16.20
N PRO A 84 21.17 -15.05 14.90
CA PRO A 84 22.10 -15.74 14.03
C PRO A 84 23.57 -15.59 14.43
N GLU A 85 23.94 -14.49 15.11
CA GLU A 85 25.32 -14.23 15.56
C GLU A 85 25.69 -15.02 16.82
N ASN A 86 24.70 -15.30 17.67
CA ASN A 86 24.88 -16.03 18.91
C ASN A 86 23.79 -17.11 19.07
N PRO A 87 23.83 -18.16 18.23
CA PRO A 87 22.83 -19.21 18.28
C PRO A 87 22.93 -20.02 19.58
N PRO A 88 21.81 -20.53 20.12
CA PRO A 88 21.81 -21.46 21.25
C PRO A 88 22.73 -22.65 21.01
N GLU A 89 23.29 -23.23 22.08
CA GLU A 89 24.22 -24.38 21.99
C GLU A 89 23.65 -25.54 21.15
N ILE A 90 22.35 -25.77 21.24
CA ILE A 90 21.59 -26.76 20.46
C ILE A 90 21.79 -26.58 18.94
N LEU A 91 21.91 -25.34 18.48
CA LEU A 91 22.10 -24.95 17.08
C LEU A 91 23.57 -24.62 16.77
N ASN A 92 24.50 -24.84 17.70
CA ASN A 92 25.92 -24.57 17.48
C ASN A 92 26.67 -25.76 16.85
N THR A 93 26.03 -26.43 15.89
CA THR A 93 26.67 -27.46 15.05
C THR A 93 27.26 -26.83 13.79
N LYS A 94 28.14 -27.55 13.09
CA LYS A 94 28.79 -27.05 11.87
C LYS A 94 27.75 -26.72 10.80
N GLU A 95 26.78 -27.61 10.62
CA GLU A 95 25.71 -27.52 9.65
C GLU A 95 24.77 -26.35 10.00
N MET A 96 24.37 -26.23 11.27
CA MET A 96 23.47 -25.17 11.70
C MET A 96 24.11 -23.77 11.66
N ARG A 97 25.43 -23.65 11.86
CA ARG A 97 26.14 -22.38 11.63
C ARG A 97 26.05 -21.91 10.18
N GLN A 98 26.12 -22.83 9.21
CA GLN A 98 25.91 -22.48 7.79
C GLN A 98 24.48 -21.98 7.56
N VAL A 99 23.50 -22.63 8.20
CA VAL A 99 22.10 -22.20 8.14
C VAL A 99 21.92 -20.81 8.75
N MET A 100 22.56 -20.51 9.89
CA MET A 100 22.52 -19.19 10.51
C MET A 100 23.09 -18.10 9.60
N GLN A 101 24.20 -18.39 8.92
CA GLN A 101 24.78 -17.45 7.95
C GLN A 101 23.80 -17.16 6.81
N VAL A 102 23.17 -18.19 6.24
CA VAL A 102 22.16 -18.02 5.19
C VAL A 102 20.98 -17.19 5.70
N LEU A 103 20.48 -17.47 6.91
CA LEU A 103 19.38 -16.71 7.51
C LEU A 103 19.74 -15.23 7.70
N LYS A 104 20.96 -14.94 8.13
CA LYS A 104 21.49 -13.58 8.25
C LYS A 104 21.48 -12.88 6.90
N ASP A 105 22.07 -13.49 5.88
CA ASP A 105 22.18 -12.90 4.53
C ASP A 105 20.78 -12.60 3.95
N PHE A 106 19.81 -13.51 4.13
CA PHE A 106 18.42 -13.30 3.70
C PHE A 106 17.74 -12.16 4.47
N SER A 107 17.92 -12.10 5.79
CA SER A 107 17.35 -11.06 6.64
C SER A 107 17.91 -9.67 6.29
N GLU A 108 19.22 -9.56 6.08
CA GLU A 108 19.89 -8.34 5.66
C GLU A 108 19.41 -7.88 4.29
N ASN A 109 19.30 -8.79 3.32
CA ASN A 109 18.78 -8.48 1.99
C ASN A 109 17.33 -7.99 2.03
N GLN A 110 16.46 -8.62 2.82
CA GLN A 110 15.07 -8.18 2.96
C GLN A 110 14.98 -6.82 3.65
N ARG A 111 15.78 -6.57 4.69
CA ARG A 111 15.85 -5.26 5.36
C ARG A 111 16.31 -4.16 4.41
N ASN A 112 17.33 -4.45 3.60
CA ASN A 112 17.84 -3.52 2.59
C ASN A 112 16.78 -3.23 1.51
N TYR A 113 16.05 -4.25 1.06
CA TYR A 113 14.95 -4.08 0.12
C TYR A 113 13.83 -3.18 0.69
N LEU A 114 13.42 -3.41 1.94
CA LEU A 114 12.40 -2.60 2.60
C LEU A 114 12.86 -1.14 2.79
N LEU A 115 14.11 -0.93 3.21
CA LEU A 115 14.69 0.42 3.36
C LEU A 115 14.72 1.17 2.02
N TYR A 116 15.05 0.47 0.93
CA TYR A 116 15.01 1.02 -0.42
C TYR A 116 13.59 1.43 -0.83
N GLN A 117 12.58 0.59 -0.58
CA GLN A 117 11.19 0.96 -0.89
C GLN A 117 10.72 2.17 -0.08
N SER A 118 11.02 2.22 1.22
CA SER A 118 10.69 3.37 2.07
C SER A 118 11.31 4.67 1.56
N ARG A 119 12.57 4.63 1.10
CA ARG A 119 13.23 5.80 0.49
C ARG A 119 12.52 6.24 -0.79
N ARG A 120 12.13 5.30 -1.67
CA ARG A 120 11.39 5.62 -2.89
C ARG A 120 10.03 6.24 -2.59
N GLU A 121 9.29 5.68 -1.65
CA GLU A 121 7.99 6.21 -1.24
C GLU A 121 8.10 7.62 -0.67
N ALA A 122 9.14 7.92 0.12
CA ALA A 122 9.38 9.24 0.66
C ALA A 122 9.57 10.29 -0.46
N ILE A 123 10.40 9.98 -1.47
CA ILE A 123 10.63 10.85 -2.63
C ILE A 123 9.32 11.08 -3.41
N ILE A 124 8.55 10.03 -3.65
CA ILE A 124 7.26 10.14 -4.36
C ILE A 124 6.29 11.02 -3.57
N LYS A 125 6.19 10.84 -2.25
CA LYS A 125 5.34 11.65 -1.38
C LYS A 125 5.76 13.12 -1.42
N GLU A 126 7.05 13.41 -1.29
CA GLU A 126 7.58 14.78 -1.36
C GLU A 126 7.25 15.45 -2.69
N ASN A 127 7.55 14.79 -3.82
CA ASN A 127 7.22 15.31 -5.14
C ASN A 127 5.71 15.55 -5.33
N THR A 128 4.89 14.64 -4.79
CA THR A 128 3.42 14.80 -4.84
C THR A 128 2.96 16.00 -4.03
N ILE A 129 3.57 16.24 -2.87
CA ILE A 129 3.27 17.41 -2.02
C ILE A 129 3.66 18.70 -2.74
N ILE A 130 4.87 18.77 -3.30
CA ILE A 130 5.36 19.93 -4.06
C ILE A 130 4.42 20.23 -5.22
N LYS A 131 4.11 19.23 -6.05
CA LYS A 131 3.21 19.39 -7.19
C LYS A 131 1.83 19.91 -6.78
N ARG A 132 1.25 19.39 -5.68
CA ARG A 132 -0.02 19.88 -5.15
C ARG A 132 0.04 21.34 -4.70
N TYR A 133 1.16 21.78 -4.12
CA TYR A 133 1.34 23.18 -3.74
C TYR A 133 1.46 24.09 -4.97
N GLU A 134 2.17 23.65 -6.00
CA GLU A 134 2.28 24.37 -7.28
C GLU A 134 0.91 24.51 -7.97
N GLU A 135 0.16 23.41 -8.07
CA GLU A 135 -1.19 23.38 -8.63
C GLU A 135 -2.12 24.36 -7.88
N LYS A 136 -2.14 24.29 -6.54
CA LYS A 136 -2.92 25.23 -5.71
C LYS A 136 -2.48 26.68 -5.87
N ALA A 137 -1.18 26.95 -5.95
CA ALA A 137 -0.67 28.30 -6.14
C ALA A 137 -1.10 28.87 -7.51
N GLU A 138 -1.15 28.02 -8.53
CA GLU A 138 -1.62 28.41 -9.86
C GLU A 138 -3.14 28.63 -9.91
N GLU A 139 -3.92 27.79 -9.24
CA GLU A 139 -5.36 28.02 -9.04
C GLU A 139 -5.63 29.35 -8.33
N LEU A 140 -4.88 29.64 -7.25
CA LEU A 140 -4.98 30.91 -6.53
C LEU A 140 -4.63 32.11 -7.42
N LYS A 141 -3.57 32.00 -8.24
CA LYS A 141 -3.21 33.05 -9.21
C LYS A 141 -4.32 33.29 -10.23
N LYS A 142 -4.94 32.23 -10.77
CA LYS A 142 -6.06 32.33 -11.71
C LYS A 142 -7.28 32.98 -11.04
N ALA A 143 -7.67 32.52 -9.85
CA ALA A 143 -8.79 33.09 -9.09
C ALA A 143 -8.57 34.56 -8.74
N LEU A 144 -7.33 34.96 -8.38
CA LEU A 144 -6.99 36.36 -8.13
C LEU A 144 -7.09 37.21 -9.40
N LYS A 145 -6.65 36.68 -10.55
CA LYS A 145 -6.75 37.37 -11.84
C LYS A 145 -8.21 37.58 -12.25
N GLU A 146 -9.06 36.57 -12.08
CA GLU A 146 -10.50 36.66 -12.32
C GLU A 146 -11.18 37.66 -11.39
N LYS A 147 -10.88 37.61 -10.08
CA LYS A 147 -11.40 38.60 -9.11
C LYS A 147 -11.00 40.03 -9.46
N LYS A 148 -9.73 40.25 -9.87
CA LYS A 148 -9.26 41.58 -10.30
C LYS A 148 -10.01 42.07 -11.53
N LYS A 149 -10.25 41.20 -12.52
CA LYS A 149 -11.02 41.55 -13.72
C LYS A 149 -12.46 41.91 -13.35
N ALA A 150 -13.13 41.08 -12.56
CA ALA A 150 -14.50 41.33 -12.10
C ALA A 150 -14.64 42.62 -11.29
N PHE A 151 -13.62 42.98 -10.48
CA PHE A 151 -13.61 44.24 -9.74
C PHE A 151 -13.54 45.45 -10.68
N LYS A 152 -12.67 45.38 -11.69
CA LYS A 152 -12.53 46.45 -12.69
C LYS A 152 -13.83 46.62 -13.51
N ASP A 153 -14.40 45.53 -14.00
CA ASP A 153 -15.66 45.54 -14.76
C ASP A 153 -16.80 46.15 -13.91
N ARG A 154 -16.83 45.89 -12.59
CA ARG A 154 -17.83 46.47 -11.67
C ARG A 154 -17.60 47.95 -11.42
N GLU A 155 -16.35 48.40 -11.34
CA GLU A 155 -16.02 49.83 -11.18
C GLU A 155 -16.42 50.63 -12.42
N ASP A 156 -16.14 50.11 -13.61
CA ASP A 156 -16.52 50.72 -14.88
C ASP A 156 -18.06 50.81 -15.00
N ALA A 157 -18.79 49.74 -14.67
CA ALA A 157 -20.26 49.74 -14.64
C ALA A 157 -20.87 50.72 -13.62
N LEU A 158 -20.18 50.99 -12.50
CA LEU A 158 -20.62 51.99 -11.52
C LEU A 158 -20.44 53.41 -12.09
N LYS A 159 -19.33 53.71 -12.75
CA LYS A 159 -19.09 55.01 -13.40
C LYS A 159 -20.13 55.29 -14.49
N GLU A 160 -20.42 54.33 -15.36
CA GLU A 160 -21.45 54.47 -16.39
C GLU A 160 -22.83 54.77 -15.79
N LYS A 161 -23.20 54.08 -14.69
CA LYS A 161 -24.46 54.35 -13.98
C LYS A 161 -24.50 55.74 -13.36
N GLU A 162 -23.40 56.21 -12.78
CA GLU A 162 -23.32 57.57 -12.23
C GLU A 162 -23.46 58.63 -13.32
N ASP A 163 -22.81 58.44 -14.45
CA ASP A 163 -22.88 59.40 -15.57
C ASP A 163 -24.27 59.40 -16.21
N ALA A 164 -24.90 58.24 -16.39
CA ALA A 164 -26.30 58.14 -16.80
C ALA A 164 -27.25 58.84 -15.80
N LEU A 165 -26.98 58.74 -14.50
CA LEU A 165 -27.78 59.43 -13.47
C LEU A 165 -27.62 60.95 -13.55
N LYS A 166 -26.39 61.45 -13.79
CA LYS A 166 -26.13 62.89 -13.98
C LYS A 166 -26.83 63.42 -15.24
N GLU A 167 -26.74 62.70 -16.35
CA GLU A 167 -27.45 63.02 -17.59
C GLU A 167 -28.96 63.09 -17.37
N LYS A 168 -29.52 62.08 -16.68
CA LYS A 168 -30.96 62.06 -16.34
C LYS A 168 -31.36 63.25 -15.47
N LYS A 169 -30.60 63.56 -14.41
CA LYS A 169 -30.85 64.74 -13.56
C LYS A 169 -30.83 66.05 -14.36
N LYS A 170 -29.86 66.23 -15.26
CA LYS A 170 -29.79 67.41 -16.15
C LYS A 170 -30.99 67.47 -17.09
N ALA A 171 -31.44 66.34 -17.63
CA ALA A 171 -32.63 66.27 -18.46
C ALA A 171 -33.88 66.64 -17.67
N ASP A 172 -34.05 66.11 -16.46
CA ASP A 172 -35.16 66.42 -15.56
C ASP A 172 -35.18 67.92 -15.19
N GLU A 173 -34.03 68.53 -14.92
CA GLU A 173 -33.91 69.99 -14.66
C GLU A 173 -34.30 70.83 -15.89
N LYS A 174 -33.87 70.44 -17.09
CA LYS A 174 -34.26 71.10 -18.34
C LYS A 174 -35.76 70.98 -18.60
N ILE A 175 -36.35 69.81 -18.39
CA ILE A 175 -37.80 69.57 -18.51
C ILE A 175 -38.55 70.49 -17.54
N LYS A 176 -38.10 70.57 -16.28
CA LYS A 176 -38.71 71.43 -15.26
C LYS A 176 -38.63 72.92 -15.64
N SER A 177 -37.50 73.38 -16.18
CA SER A 177 -37.32 74.75 -16.66
C SER A 177 -38.24 75.07 -17.85
N LEU A 178 -38.37 74.16 -18.81
CA LEU A 178 -39.28 74.30 -19.95
C LEU A 178 -40.76 74.34 -19.51
N MET A 179 -41.16 73.48 -18.57
CA MET A 179 -42.51 73.50 -17.98
C MET A 179 -42.82 74.85 -17.31
N MET A 180 -41.85 75.45 -16.61
CA MET A 180 -42.03 76.76 -15.97
C MET A 180 -42.24 77.89 -16.99
N LEU A 181 -41.48 77.89 -18.09
CA LEU A 181 -41.62 78.85 -19.20
C LEU A 181 -42.95 78.71 -19.95
N LEU A 182 -43.44 77.48 -20.12
CA LEU A 182 -44.73 77.22 -20.76
C LEU A 182 -45.91 77.70 -19.90
N LYS A 183 -45.78 77.55 -18.57
CA LYS A 183 -46.75 78.07 -17.59
C LYS A 183 -46.79 79.61 -17.57
N GLU A 184 -45.64 80.28 -17.70
CA GLU A 184 -45.56 81.75 -17.82
C GLU A 184 -46.17 82.29 -19.12
N LYS A 185 -46.18 81.49 -20.20
CA LYS A 185 -46.82 81.85 -21.47
C LYS A 185 -48.31 81.50 -21.55
N GLY A 186 -48.93 81.06 -20.46
CA GLY A 186 -50.37 80.80 -20.38
C GLY A 186 -50.85 79.51 -21.06
N ILE A 187 -49.94 78.56 -21.31
CA ILE A 187 -50.28 77.24 -21.85
C ILE A 187 -50.31 76.25 -20.68
N GLU A 188 -51.50 75.86 -20.22
CA GLU A 188 -51.64 74.78 -19.23
C GLU A 188 -51.40 73.44 -19.93
N ILE A 189 -50.30 72.77 -19.59
CA ILE A 189 -50.08 71.37 -19.91
C ILE A 189 -50.67 70.57 -18.76
N SER A 190 -51.78 69.88 -19.01
CA SER A 190 -52.37 68.94 -18.05
C SER A 190 -51.44 67.75 -17.88
N ASP A 191 -51.07 67.44 -16.64
CA ASP A 191 -50.55 66.13 -16.26
C ASP A 191 -51.68 65.10 -16.45
N GLU A 192 -51.77 64.48 -17.63
CA GLU A 192 -52.47 63.21 -17.77
C GLU A 192 -51.51 62.09 -17.35
N ARG A 193 -51.92 61.39 -16.28
CA ARG A 193 -51.36 60.12 -15.84
C ARG A 193 -51.48 59.04 -16.91
#